data_AF-A0A109LTF5-F1
#
_entry.id   AF-A0A109LTF5-F1
#
_cell.length_a   1.000
_cell.length_b   1.000
_cell.length_c   1.000
_cell.angle_alpha   90.00
_cell.angle_beta   90.00
_cell.angle_gamma   90.00
#
_symmetry.space_group_name_H-M   'P 1'
#
loop_
_entity.id
_entity.type
_entity.pdbx_description
1 polymer ?
#
loop_
_entity_poly.entity_id
_entity_poly.type
_entity_poly.pdbx_seq_one_letter_code
_entity_poly.pdbx_strand_id
1 'polypeptide(L)'
;MENTDEAAAITDNTAPDLRPLSEQLIAIAQALRDNDLTALVPAFRQSHLQHSNAAPSFQSGSAASSDDRRASYVQLAREAYAVRRMRSSIFDNEEIFGEPAWDILLDLYIADYENKPVSVSSACIGSASPPTTGLRWLGVLAEQGLISRDQDPDDQRRILVHLTEHATQRMDRYFASTEKRAGIA
;
A
#
# COMPACT_ATOMS: atom_id res chain seq x y z
N MET A 1 -29.71 -12.10 63.14
CA MET A 1 -30.29 -12.77 61.95
C MET A 1 -30.75 -11.67 61.01
N GLU A 2 -29.86 -10.78 60.55
CA GLU A 2 -28.68 -10.99 59.70
C GLU A 2 -29.09 -11.21 58.23
N ASN A 3 -28.90 -10.15 57.45
CA ASN A 3 -28.97 -10.07 55.99
C ASN A 3 -27.64 -10.58 55.40
N THR A 4 -27.69 -11.52 54.45
CA THR A 4 -26.68 -11.89 53.42
C THR A 4 -27.23 -13.16 52.73
N ASP A 5 -27.47 -13.26 51.42
CA ASP A 5 -26.59 -13.39 50.24
C ASP A 5 -27.56 -13.31 49.03
N GLU A 6 -27.49 -12.45 48.01
CA GLU A 6 -26.46 -12.10 47.04
C GLU A 6 -25.94 -13.26 46.15
N ALA A 7 -26.01 -13.00 44.82
CA ALA A 7 -25.31 -13.67 43.71
C ALA A 7 -25.80 -15.08 43.27
N ALA A 8 -25.94 -15.42 41.99
CA ALA A 8 -25.76 -14.72 40.72
C ALA A 8 -26.46 -15.55 39.63
N ALA A 9 -27.40 -14.95 38.89
CA ALA A 9 -27.81 -15.49 37.60
C ALA A 9 -26.74 -15.08 36.58
N ILE A 10 -25.74 -15.95 36.41
CA ILE A 10 -24.66 -15.76 35.45
C ILE A 10 -25.26 -15.91 34.06
N THR A 11 -25.38 -14.78 33.37
CA THR A 11 -25.66 -14.67 31.94
C THR A 11 -24.66 -15.52 31.17
N ASP A 12 -25.16 -16.51 30.43
CA ASP A 12 -24.41 -17.29 29.46
C ASP A 12 -23.98 -16.36 28.32
N ASN A 13 -22.81 -15.75 28.49
CA ASN A 13 -22.16 -14.93 27.48
C ASN A 13 -21.52 -15.88 26.46
N THR A 14 -22.30 -16.30 25.47
CA THR A 14 -21.83 -17.08 24.33
C THR A 14 -20.77 -16.27 23.60
N ALA A 15 -19.49 -16.58 23.85
CA ALA A 15 -18.37 -15.97 23.15
C ALA A 15 -18.55 -16.18 21.64
N PRO A 16 -18.32 -15.15 20.80
CA PRO A 16 -18.45 -15.29 19.36
C PRO A 16 -17.50 -16.38 18.85
N ASP A 17 -18.02 -17.29 18.04
CA ASP A 17 -17.22 -18.36 17.43
C ASP A 17 -16.23 -17.75 16.43
N LEU A 18 -14.95 -17.68 16.83
CA LEU A 18 -13.87 -17.07 16.05
C LEU A 18 -13.20 -18.03 15.07
N ARG A 19 -13.61 -19.32 15.06
CA ARG A 19 -13.11 -20.33 14.12
C ARG A 19 -13.18 -19.88 12.66
N PRO A 20 -14.30 -19.36 12.13
CA PRO A 20 -14.38 -18.94 10.73
C PRO A 20 -13.43 -17.78 10.37
N LEU A 21 -13.13 -16.89 11.33
CA LEU A 21 -12.20 -15.79 11.12
C LEU A 21 -10.74 -16.27 11.13
N SER A 22 -10.42 -17.22 12.00
CA SER A 22 -9.09 -17.84 12.06
C SER A 22 -8.76 -18.64 10.80
N GLU A 23 -9.74 -19.33 10.23
CA GLU A 23 -9.62 -20.07 8.98
C GLU A 23 -9.38 -19.13 7.79
N GLN A 24 -10.10 -18.00 7.75
CA GLN A 24 -9.88 -16.97 6.72
C GLN A 24 -8.49 -16.35 6.80
N LEU A 25 -7.98 -16.07 8.00
CA LEU A 25 -6.64 -15.51 8.17
C LEU A 25 -5.54 -16.48 7.74
N ILE A 26 -5.71 -17.78 8.01
CA ILE A 26 -4.77 -18.82 7.58
C ILE A 26 -4.78 -18.94 6.05
N ALA A 27 -5.95 -18.93 5.42
CA ALA A 27 -6.08 -18.99 3.96
C ALA A 27 -5.45 -17.78 3.26
N ILE A 28 -5.65 -16.57 3.80
CA ILE A 28 -5.02 -15.34 3.26
C ILE A 28 -3.50 -15.40 3.44
N ALA A 29 -3.02 -15.84 4.61
CA ALA A 29 -1.58 -15.96 4.86
C ALA A 29 -0.89 -17.01 3.98
N GLN A 30 -1.60 -18.07 3.58
CA GLN A 30 -1.13 -19.08 2.63
C GLN A 30 -1.11 -18.52 1.20
N ALA A 31 -2.18 -17.85 0.77
CA ALA A 31 -2.23 -17.21 -0.55
C ALA A 31 -1.13 -16.14 -0.75
N LEU A 32 -0.80 -15.39 0.31
CA LEU A 32 0.30 -14.41 0.29
C LEU A 32 1.69 -15.07 0.26
N ARG A 33 1.82 -16.31 0.74
CA ARG A 33 3.08 -17.07 0.75
C ARG A 33 3.38 -17.70 -0.60
N ASP A 34 2.33 -18.11 -1.32
CA ASP A 34 2.44 -18.78 -2.61
C ASP A 34 2.39 -17.81 -3.81
N ASN A 35 2.25 -16.51 -3.55
CA ASN A 35 2.16 -15.42 -4.53
C ASN A 35 1.08 -15.62 -5.62
N ASP A 36 0.02 -16.38 -5.31
CA ASP A 36 -1.13 -16.60 -6.20
C ASP A 36 -2.21 -15.53 -5.96
N LEU A 37 -2.06 -14.39 -6.63
CA LEU A 37 -3.02 -13.27 -6.57
C LEU A 37 -4.33 -13.55 -7.33
N THR A 38 -4.42 -14.67 -8.05
CA THR A 38 -5.61 -15.06 -8.83
C THR A 38 -6.77 -15.52 -7.93
N ALA A 39 -6.46 -16.02 -6.72
CA ALA A 39 -7.45 -16.47 -5.73
C ALA A 39 -8.16 -15.33 -4.98
N LEU A 40 -7.67 -14.08 -5.08
CA LEU A 40 -8.22 -12.92 -4.37
C LEU A 40 -9.39 -12.22 -5.10
N VAL A 41 -9.82 -12.74 -6.25
CA VAL A 41 -10.70 -11.99 -7.18
C VAL A 41 -12.22 -12.25 -7.06
N PRO A 42 -12.79 -13.32 -6.47
CA PRO A 42 -14.25 -13.43 -6.38
C PRO A 42 -14.78 -13.17 -4.96
N ALA A 43 -14.76 -11.91 -4.50
CA ALA A 43 -15.58 -11.48 -3.35
C ALA A 43 -16.17 -10.06 -3.47
N PHE A 44 -15.80 -9.28 -4.49
CA PHE A 44 -16.26 -7.88 -4.62
C PHE A 44 -17.41 -7.66 -5.61
N ARG A 45 -18.10 -8.72 -6.04
CA ARG A 45 -19.22 -8.63 -6.98
C ARG A 45 -20.47 -9.33 -6.46
N GLN A 46 -21.14 -8.72 -5.48
CA GLN A 46 -22.60 -8.58 -5.39
C GLN A 46 -23.02 -8.19 -3.97
N SER A 47 -23.53 -6.97 -3.81
CA SER A 47 -24.74 -6.60 -3.02
C SER A 47 -24.68 -5.21 -2.37
N HIS A 48 -24.92 -4.14 -3.13
CA HIS A 48 -25.87 -3.08 -2.72
C HIS A 48 -26.12 -2.08 -3.87
N LEU A 49 -26.91 -2.50 -4.86
CA LEU A 49 -27.65 -1.59 -5.74
C LEU A 49 -29.10 -1.60 -5.27
N GLN A 50 -29.44 -0.71 -4.34
CA GLN A 50 -30.81 -0.20 -4.15
C GLN A 50 -30.80 0.91 -3.10
N HIS A 51 -31.38 2.06 -3.49
CA HIS A 51 -31.65 3.29 -2.72
C HIS A 51 -30.59 4.42 -2.80
N SER A 52 -30.61 5.21 -3.88
CA SER A 52 -31.45 6.43 -3.98
C SER A 52 -31.11 7.19 -5.27
N ASN A 53 -32.15 7.57 -6.00
CA ASN A 53 -32.05 8.43 -7.17
C ASN A 53 -32.01 9.89 -6.68
N ALA A 54 -30.82 10.46 -6.61
CA ALA A 54 -30.63 11.91 -6.63
C ALA A 54 -29.51 12.18 -7.64
N ALA A 55 -29.89 12.60 -8.84
CA ALA A 55 -28.96 12.96 -9.89
C ALA A 55 -28.06 14.11 -9.39
N PRO A 56 -26.72 13.96 -9.36
CA PRO A 56 -25.87 15.11 -9.32
C PRO A 56 -25.84 15.70 -10.73
N SER A 57 -26.35 16.91 -10.86
CA SER A 57 -26.17 17.75 -12.03
C SER A 57 -24.68 17.87 -12.34
N PHE A 58 -24.26 17.25 -13.44
CA PHE A 58 -22.92 17.41 -14.00
C PHE A 58 -22.77 18.84 -14.54
N GLN A 59 -22.10 19.70 -13.78
CA GLN A 59 -21.49 20.89 -14.33
C GLN A 59 -20.16 20.49 -14.99
N SER A 60 -20.10 20.64 -16.31
CA SER A 60 -18.89 20.52 -17.10
C SER A 60 -17.95 21.70 -16.84
N GLY A 61 -16.65 21.45 -16.65
CA GLY A 61 -15.63 22.47 -16.89
C GLY A 61 -14.32 22.38 -16.10
N SER A 62 -13.37 21.59 -16.61
CA SER A 62 -11.96 21.99 -16.74
C SER A 62 -11.12 22.27 -15.47
N ALA A 63 -10.87 21.23 -14.67
CA ALA A 63 -9.57 20.83 -14.14
C ALA A 63 -9.83 19.68 -13.17
N ALA A 64 -9.43 18.44 -13.49
CA ALA A 64 -9.32 17.41 -12.45
C ALA A 64 -8.60 18.04 -11.25
N SER A 65 -9.16 17.89 -10.04
CA SER A 65 -8.55 18.48 -8.86
C SER A 65 -7.11 17.94 -8.75
N SER A 66 -6.21 18.72 -8.16
CA SER A 66 -4.82 18.27 -7.98
C SER A 66 -4.75 16.92 -7.26
N ASP A 67 -5.73 16.66 -6.38
CA ASP A 67 -5.88 15.41 -5.66
C ASP A 67 -6.32 14.25 -6.56
N ASP A 68 -7.33 14.46 -7.43
CA ASP A 68 -7.76 13.44 -8.41
C ASP A 68 -6.62 13.03 -9.35
N ARG A 69 -5.80 13.99 -9.77
CA ARG A 69 -4.62 13.71 -10.62
C ARG A 69 -3.58 12.89 -9.87
N ARG A 70 -3.30 13.26 -8.62
CA ARG A 70 -2.31 12.55 -7.80
C ARG A 70 -2.79 11.12 -7.49
N ALA A 71 -4.09 10.93 -7.25
CA ALA A 71 -4.70 9.61 -7.14
C ALA A 71 -4.46 8.75 -8.41
N SER A 72 -4.68 9.33 -9.59
CA SER A 72 -4.40 8.68 -10.88
C SER A 72 -2.92 8.30 -11.04
N TYR A 73 -2.00 9.20 -10.71
CA TYR A 73 -0.56 8.92 -10.76
C TYR A 73 -0.14 7.81 -9.81
N VAL A 74 -0.71 7.77 -8.60
CA VAL A 74 -0.45 6.70 -7.63
C VAL A 74 -0.98 5.35 -8.14
N GLN A 75 -2.11 5.34 -8.84
CA GLN A 75 -2.60 4.12 -9.48
C GLN A 75 -1.64 3.64 -10.57
N LEU A 76 -1.13 4.54 -11.41
CA LEU A 76 -0.07 4.20 -12.39
C LEU A 76 1.21 3.71 -11.71
N ALA A 77 1.57 4.28 -10.55
CA ALA A 77 2.73 3.85 -9.76
C ALA A 77 2.56 2.41 -9.25
N ARG A 78 1.37 2.06 -8.74
CA ARG A 78 1.04 0.69 -8.30
C ARG A 78 1.13 -0.30 -9.44
N GLU A 79 0.58 0.04 -10.60
CA GLU A 79 0.65 -0.82 -11.78
C GLU A 79 2.09 -0.99 -12.26
N ALA A 80 2.88 0.08 -12.31
CA ALA A 80 4.29 0.04 -12.66
C ALA A 80 5.11 -0.82 -11.68
N TYR A 81 4.82 -0.75 -10.38
CA TYR A 81 5.45 -1.56 -9.35
C TYR A 81 5.07 -3.05 -9.49
N ALA A 82 3.77 -3.33 -9.65
CA ALA A 82 3.25 -4.68 -9.79
C ALA A 82 3.80 -5.38 -11.04
N VAL A 83 3.84 -4.70 -12.19
CA VAL A 83 4.41 -5.24 -13.44
C VAL A 83 5.89 -5.59 -13.28
N ARG A 84 6.65 -4.82 -12.50
CA ARG A 84 8.05 -5.15 -12.20
C ARG A 84 8.16 -6.40 -11.34
N ARG A 85 7.43 -6.47 -10.22
CA ARG A 85 7.41 -7.65 -9.33
C ARG A 85 6.95 -8.92 -10.05
N MET A 86 6.01 -8.78 -10.98
CA MET A 86 5.51 -9.88 -11.81
C MET A 86 6.63 -10.54 -12.63
N ARG A 87 7.59 -9.78 -13.16
CA ARG A 87 8.73 -10.35 -13.90
C ARG A 87 9.54 -11.28 -13.01
N SER A 88 9.93 -10.80 -11.84
CA SER A 88 10.70 -11.60 -10.90
C SER A 88 9.97 -12.87 -10.45
N SER A 89 8.65 -12.79 -10.26
CA SER A 89 7.82 -13.95 -9.90
C SER A 89 7.65 -14.95 -11.04
N ILE A 90 7.50 -14.52 -12.29
CA ILE A 90 7.31 -15.43 -13.43
C ILE A 90 8.60 -16.17 -13.76
N PHE A 91 9.74 -15.51 -13.59
CA PHE A 91 11.05 -16.06 -13.93
C PHE A 91 11.80 -16.65 -12.73
N ASP A 92 11.14 -16.74 -11.56
CA ASP A 92 11.70 -17.25 -10.28
C ASP A 92 13.08 -16.66 -9.95
N ASN A 93 13.32 -15.40 -10.31
CA ASN A 93 14.62 -14.76 -10.17
C ASN A 93 14.47 -13.26 -9.87
N GLU A 94 14.62 -12.91 -8.60
CA GLU A 94 14.51 -11.53 -8.13
C GLU A 94 15.75 -10.68 -8.43
N GLU A 95 16.91 -11.28 -8.68
CA GLU A 95 18.17 -10.56 -8.83
C GLU A 95 18.37 -9.98 -10.24
N ILE A 96 17.79 -10.60 -11.26
CA ILE A 96 18.05 -10.24 -12.67
C ILE A 96 17.16 -9.09 -13.15
N PHE A 97 15.94 -8.95 -12.63
CA PHE A 97 14.92 -8.03 -13.16
C PHE A 97 14.64 -6.81 -12.27
N GLY A 98 15.37 -6.65 -11.16
CA GLY A 98 15.16 -5.59 -10.20
C GLY A 98 15.76 -4.24 -10.62
N GLU A 99 15.03 -3.15 -10.32
CA GLU A 99 15.55 -1.78 -10.37
C GLU A 99 15.38 -1.16 -8.97
N PRO A 100 16.19 -1.56 -7.97
CA PRO A 100 15.81 -1.39 -6.57
C PRO A 100 15.64 0.07 -6.15
N ALA A 101 16.42 0.98 -6.76
CA ALA A 101 16.28 2.41 -6.53
C ALA A 101 14.91 2.94 -6.97
N TRP A 102 14.44 2.50 -8.13
CA TRP A 102 13.16 2.91 -8.68
C TRP A 102 12.00 2.24 -7.94
N ASP A 103 12.16 0.98 -7.57
CA ASP A 103 11.17 0.24 -6.78
C ASP A 103 10.95 0.91 -5.41
N ILE A 104 12.01 1.37 -4.74
CA ILE A 104 11.91 2.19 -3.52
C ILE A 104 11.15 3.50 -3.78
N LEU A 105 11.44 4.21 -4.88
CA LEU A 105 10.76 5.47 -5.19
C LEU A 105 9.27 5.27 -5.44
N LEU A 106 8.88 4.19 -6.13
CA LEU A 106 7.48 3.82 -6.34
C LEU A 106 6.78 3.51 -5.01
N ASP A 107 7.38 2.65 -4.18
CA ASP A 107 6.81 2.25 -2.89
C ASP A 107 6.61 3.47 -1.97
N LEU A 108 7.63 4.34 -1.86
CA LEU A 108 7.54 5.56 -1.06
C LEU A 108 6.52 6.56 -1.62
N TYR A 109 6.39 6.67 -2.95
CA TYR A 109 5.41 7.56 -3.58
C TYR A 109 3.97 7.11 -3.30
N ILE A 110 3.72 5.80 -3.33
CA ILE A 110 2.41 5.21 -3.00
C ILE A 110 2.12 5.43 -1.50
N ALA A 111 3.09 5.14 -0.64
CA ALA A 111 2.93 5.26 0.80
C ALA A 111 2.72 6.72 1.26
N ASP A 112 3.39 7.68 0.62
CA ASP A 112 3.22 9.11 0.86
C ASP A 112 1.78 9.57 0.59
N TYR A 113 1.20 9.14 -0.53
CA TYR A 113 -0.22 9.44 -0.83
C TYR A 113 -1.19 8.78 0.16
N GLU A 114 -0.87 7.58 0.63
CA GLU A 114 -1.67 6.87 1.65
C GLU A 114 -1.45 7.39 3.08
N ASN A 115 -0.57 8.38 3.28
CA ASN A 115 -0.12 8.85 4.59
C ASN A 115 0.39 7.71 5.48
N LYS A 116 1.03 6.71 4.87
CA LYS A 116 1.55 5.52 5.55
C LYS A 116 3.04 5.71 5.85
N PRO A 117 3.46 5.67 7.13
CA PRO A 117 4.88 5.79 7.46
C PRO A 117 5.64 4.54 7.00
N VAL A 118 6.79 4.75 6.37
CA VAL A 118 7.65 3.66 5.87
C VAL A 118 8.93 3.63 6.68
N SER A 119 9.21 2.50 7.35
CA SER A 119 10.50 2.31 8.03
C SER A 119 11.60 1.91 7.05
N VAL A 120 12.87 2.06 7.44
CA VAL A 120 14.01 1.55 6.66
C VAL A 120 13.83 0.07 6.26
N SER A 121 13.42 -0.78 7.21
CA SER A 121 13.18 -2.20 6.93
C SER A 121 12.05 -2.40 5.91
N SER A 122 10.97 -1.62 6.01
CA SER A 122 9.86 -1.67 5.06
C SER A 122 10.30 -1.21 3.67
N ALA A 123 11.08 -0.13 3.57
CA ALA A 123 11.61 0.36 2.30
C ALA A 123 12.56 -0.65 1.64
N CYS A 124 13.35 -1.40 2.43
CA CYS A 124 14.16 -2.50 1.90
C CYS A 124 13.29 -3.61 1.29
N ILE A 125 12.14 -3.93 1.88
CA ILE A 125 11.18 -4.88 1.29
C ILE A 125 10.60 -4.30 -0.02
N GLY A 126 10.25 -3.00 -0.01
CA GLY A 126 9.79 -2.27 -1.20
C GLY A 126 10.81 -2.21 -2.33
N SER A 127 12.10 -2.41 -2.04
CA SER A 127 13.17 -2.44 -3.05
C SER A 127 13.19 -3.69 -3.92
N ALA A 128 12.40 -4.72 -3.59
CA ALA A 128 12.38 -6.01 -4.31
C ALA A 128 13.77 -6.66 -4.45
N SER A 129 14.67 -6.41 -3.50
CA SER A 129 16.07 -6.84 -3.54
C SER A 129 16.57 -7.28 -2.16
N PRO A 130 17.72 -7.98 -2.06
CA PRO A 130 18.30 -8.36 -0.78
C PRO A 130 18.47 -7.15 0.15
N PRO A 131 18.28 -7.30 1.49
CA PRO A 131 18.28 -6.16 2.42
C PRO A 131 19.51 -5.27 2.34
N THR A 132 20.70 -5.84 2.14
CA THR A 132 21.96 -5.09 2.00
C THR A 132 21.99 -4.22 0.74
N THR A 133 21.36 -4.69 -0.35
CA THR A 133 21.19 -3.93 -1.60
C THR A 133 20.20 -2.79 -1.41
N GLY A 134 19.07 -3.04 -0.72
CA GLY A 134 18.10 -2.01 -0.36
C GLY A 134 18.73 -0.91 0.49
N LEU A 135 19.49 -1.27 1.55
CA LEU A 135 20.19 -0.32 2.41
C LEU A 135 21.19 0.54 1.63
N ARG A 136 21.96 -0.06 0.72
CA ARG A 136 22.89 0.67 -0.15
C ARG A 136 22.15 1.70 -1.00
N TRP A 137 21.04 1.31 -1.64
CA TRP A 137 20.26 2.22 -2.47
C TRP A 137 19.54 3.30 -1.68
N LEU A 138 19.04 3.01 -0.49
CA LEU A 138 18.57 4.05 0.43
C LEU A 138 19.68 5.07 0.72
N GLY A 139 20.94 4.64 0.84
CA GLY A 139 22.08 5.56 1.02
C GLY A 139 22.22 6.49 -0.18
N VAL A 140 22.31 5.90 -1.37
CA VAL A 140 22.44 6.64 -2.64
C VAL A 140 21.28 7.60 -2.86
N LEU A 141 20.03 7.17 -2.65
CA LEU A 141 18.85 8.03 -2.84
C LEU A 141 18.83 9.21 -1.86
N ALA A 142 19.29 9.00 -0.62
CA ALA A 142 19.39 10.07 0.37
C ALA A 142 20.49 11.08 -0.02
N GLU A 143 21.66 10.61 -0.46
CA GLU A 143 22.75 11.46 -0.96
C GLU A 143 22.33 12.30 -2.19
N GLN A 144 21.46 11.76 -3.04
CA GLN A 144 20.88 12.49 -4.18
C GLN A 144 19.73 13.43 -3.79
N GLY A 145 19.37 13.52 -2.51
CA GLY A 145 18.27 14.35 -2.02
C GLY A 145 16.89 13.90 -2.52
N LEU A 146 16.74 12.61 -2.87
CA LEU A 146 15.46 12.04 -3.31
C LEU A 146 14.63 11.50 -2.15
N ILE A 147 15.28 11.10 -1.05
CA ILE A 147 14.60 10.68 0.18
C ILE A 147 15.17 11.41 1.39
N SER A 148 14.33 11.60 2.43
CA SER A 148 14.76 11.99 3.76
C SER A 148 14.65 10.81 4.72
N ARG A 149 15.36 10.91 5.85
CA ARG A 149 15.32 9.93 6.94
C ARG A 149 15.16 10.67 8.25
N ASP A 150 14.09 10.34 8.96
CA ASP A 150 13.72 11.01 10.21
C ASP A 150 13.52 9.96 11.31
N GLN A 151 13.81 10.31 12.56
CA GLN A 151 13.49 9.44 13.68
C GLN A 151 11.97 9.40 13.86
N ASP A 152 11.43 8.21 14.08
CA ASP A 152 10.01 8.04 14.37
C ASP A 152 9.70 8.75 15.71
N PRO A 153 8.75 9.71 15.73
CA PRO A 153 8.41 10.46 16.94
C PRO A 153 7.85 9.58 18.05
N ASP A 154 7.23 8.45 17.70
CA ASP A 154 6.62 7.51 18.65
C ASP A 154 7.62 6.43 19.12
N ASP A 155 8.66 6.16 18.32
CA ASP A 155 9.69 5.16 18.62
C ASP A 155 11.07 5.54 18.04
N GLN A 156 11.92 6.15 18.87
CA GLN A 156 13.29 6.59 18.47
C GLN A 156 14.21 5.47 17.95
N ARG A 157 13.83 4.19 18.10
CA ARG A 157 14.57 3.05 17.52
C ARG A 157 14.28 2.87 16.03
N ARG A 158 13.21 3.46 15.53
CA ARG A 158 12.77 3.37 14.14
C ARG A 158 13.20 4.62 13.38
N ILE A 159 13.72 4.39 12.19
CA ILE A 159 14.00 5.44 11.21
C ILE A 159 12.94 5.32 10.14
N LEU A 160 12.18 6.39 9.94
CA LEU A 160 11.22 6.53 8.87
C LEU A 160 11.91 7.12 7.64
N VAL A 161 11.44 6.73 6.48
CA VAL A 161 11.93 7.14 5.17
C VAL A 161 10.78 7.76 4.41
N HIS A 162 11.02 8.93 3.83
CA HIS A 162 10.02 9.67 3.08
C HIS A 162 10.63 10.20 1.79
N LEU A 163 9.79 10.45 0.77
CA LEU A 163 10.23 11.23 -0.39
C LEU A 163 10.47 12.68 0.03
N THR A 164 11.51 13.29 -0.53
CA THR A 164 11.62 14.75 -0.43
C THR A 164 10.56 15.40 -1.32
N GLU A 165 10.15 16.63 -0.97
CA GLU A 165 9.20 17.40 -1.77
C GLU A 165 9.61 17.49 -3.25
N HIS A 166 10.90 17.70 -3.52
CA HIS A 166 11.43 17.73 -4.87
C HIS A 166 11.37 16.36 -5.58
N ALA A 167 11.54 15.24 -4.86
CA ALA A 167 11.37 13.92 -5.44
C ALA A 167 9.91 13.64 -5.79
N THR A 168 8.97 14.01 -4.92
CA THR A 168 7.53 13.93 -5.18
C THR A 168 7.15 14.70 -6.45
N GLN A 169 7.63 15.94 -6.60
CA GLN A 169 7.41 16.72 -7.83
C GLN A 169 7.99 16.08 -9.09
N ARG A 170 9.13 15.37 -8.98
CA ARG A 170 9.70 14.61 -10.09
C ARG A 170 8.87 13.39 -10.45
N MET A 171 8.33 12.69 -9.46
CA MET A 171 7.41 11.56 -9.67
C MET A 171 6.12 12.02 -10.33
N ASP A 172 5.52 13.12 -9.86
CA ASP A 172 4.33 13.74 -10.48
C ASP A 172 4.60 14.09 -11.95
N ARG A 173 5.76 14.71 -12.23
CA ARG A 173 6.17 15.03 -13.62
C ARG A 173 6.35 13.78 -14.46
N TYR A 174 6.94 12.73 -13.90
CA TYR A 174 7.11 11.46 -14.59
C TYR A 174 5.75 10.88 -14.99
N PHE A 175 4.80 10.75 -14.06
CA PHE A 175 3.49 10.16 -14.36
C PHE A 175 2.61 11.05 -15.25
N ALA A 176 2.69 12.36 -15.10
CA ALA A 176 2.05 13.30 -16.03
C ALA A 176 2.56 13.08 -17.48
N SER A 177 3.84 12.77 -17.64
CA SER A 177 4.43 12.51 -18.96
C SER A 177 4.03 11.14 -19.53
N THR A 178 3.82 10.13 -18.68
CA THR A 178 3.38 8.80 -19.11
C THR A 178 1.90 8.80 -19.51
N GLU A 179 1.04 9.51 -18.77
CA GLU A 179 -0.38 9.68 -19.09
C GLU A 179 -0.56 10.33 -20.47
N LYS A 180 0.19 11.41 -20.74
CA LYS A 180 0.17 12.08 -22.05
C LYS A 180 0.59 11.18 -23.21
N ARG A 181 1.46 10.18 -22.97
CA ARG A 181 1.86 9.21 -23.99
C ARG A 181 0.82 8.11 -24.20
N ALA A 182 0.12 7.71 -23.14
CA ALA A 182 -0.95 6.70 -23.22
C ALA A 182 -2.19 7.22 -23.99
N GLY A 183 -2.47 8.52 -23.93
CA GLY A 183 -3.55 9.16 -24.69
C GLY A 183 -3.29 9.40 -26.19
N ILE A 184 -2.25 8.81 -26.79
CA ILE A 184 -1.88 8.94 -28.21
C ILE A 184 -2.09 7.62 -28.98
N ALA A 185 -2.69 6.60 -28.37
CA ALA A 185 -3.04 5.34 -29.03
C ALA A 185 -4.49 5.33 -29.53
#